data_AF-A0A952ZHR7-F1
#
_entry.id   AF-A0A952ZHR7-F1
#
_cell.length_a   1.000
_cell.length_b   1.000
_cell.length_c   1.000
_cell.angle_alpha   90.00
_cell.angle_beta   90.00
_cell.angle_gamma   90.00
#
_symmetry.space_group_name_H-M   'P 1'
#
loop_
_entity.id
_entity.type
_entity.pdbx_description
1 polymer ?
#
loop_
_entity_poly.entity_id
_entity_poly.type
_entity_poly.pdbx_seq_one_letter_code
_entity_poly.pdbx_strand_id
1 'polypeptide(L)'
;MAGRIAGLTRRGFLLASGAALAGGAAAYVQPLLNTRQFGGLVSKLVLPPATDADPEPALARRYPWVWHGEARRSELQLVNALQPQALEAVAGGASLGERVFRAQGGAAVVPWAPMFRRNPAISNATELLRKLCGAKELLVKDEGSDAVLLYGNKVRKYEFVLPNLAASGVRTVHTHGAYGSNHCAHLALALRYGGHGGQPMGLVASLYPQALTSDVAHKLHLLLAIGARLEFLESDLQAALSILERRRLNDAGPVAAAGYIPPGGSSPLAVFGHLNALLEVDEYMRAGQVPMSAPPDYLYVALGSGATAMGLVLGCHLLGWPTRVVATPSQDKPALAKLVVNGEIEDPFAVPHARAELDAALTWARRLGLPVDARGRVTAADLMQRHFQVERDAWLPAYGVMSPDVKLLRDVAHEHSLTLDATFTAKAFGAIHNAGSEGKLAGARVLFWNTYQRYELAGLLPAGNGWMSGLPAQLAGNLQELAA
;
A
#
# COMPACT_ATOMS: atom_id res chain seq x y z
N MET A 1 -5.64 -17.76 -45.07
CA MET A 1 -6.99 -18.38 -44.96
C MET A 1 -7.82 -17.55 -43.98
N ALA A 2 -8.49 -16.54 -44.51
CA ALA A 2 -9.55 -15.83 -43.79
C ALA A 2 -10.80 -16.71 -43.79
N GLY A 3 -11.45 -16.90 -42.66
CA GLY A 3 -12.74 -17.59 -42.63
C GLY A 3 -13.22 -18.02 -41.25
N ARG A 4 -14.22 -17.28 -40.75
CA ARG A 4 -15.32 -17.73 -39.87
C ARG A 4 -14.98 -18.13 -38.43
N ILE A 5 -15.03 -17.15 -37.54
CA ILE A 5 -15.73 -17.31 -36.25
C ILE A 5 -16.58 -16.06 -36.03
N ALA A 6 -17.81 -16.10 -36.54
CA ALA A 6 -18.87 -15.16 -36.21
C ALA A 6 -19.98 -15.97 -35.54
N GLY A 7 -20.39 -15.58 -34.32
CA GLY A 7 -21.59 -16.10 -33.68
C GLY A 7 -21.40 -16.77 -32.33
N LEU A 8 -20.89 -16.05 -31.33
CA LEU A 8 -21.21 -16.32 -29.92
C LEU A 8 -21.72 -15.03 -29.29
N THR A 9 -23.03 -14.96 -29.11
CA THR A 9 -23.72 -13.83 -28.48
C THR A 9 -23.37 -13.75 -26.99
N ARG A 10 -23.28 -12.51 -26.47
CA ARG A 10 -22.95 -12.13 -25.07
C ARG A 10 -23.71 -12.89 -23.95
N ARG A 11 -24.76 -13.66 -24.26
CA ARG A 11 -25.56 -14.42 -23.29
C ARG A 11 -25.05 -15.83 -23.00
N GLY A 12 -24.24 -16.44 -23.88
CA GLY A 12 -23.70 -17.80 -23.65
C GLY A 12 -22.58 -17.86 -22.60
N PHE A 13 -21.86 -16.75 -22.39
CA PHE A 13 -20.78 -16.66 -21.39
C PHE A 13 -21.29 -16.48 -19.95
N LEU A 14 -22.57 -16.08 -19.79
CA LEU A 14 -23.20 -15.77 -18.50
C LEU A 14 -23.63 -17.01 -17.70
N LEU A 15 -23.77 -18.18 -18.34
CA LEU A 15 -24.19 -19.42 -17.65
C LEU A 15 -23.05 -20.42 -17.45
N ALA A 16 -22.00 -20.38 -18.30
CA ALA A 16 -20.84 -21.26 -18.16
C ALA A 16 -19.80 -20.77 -17.12
N SER A 17 -19.83 -19.48 -16.75
CA SER A 17 -18.96 -18.90 -15.71
C SER A 17 -19.46 -19.14 -14.28
N GLY A 18 -20.74 -19.47 -14.09
CA GLY A 18 -21.30 -19.78 -12.77
C GLY A 18 -20.97 -21.18 -12.24
N ALA A 19 -20.75 -22.16 -13.13
CA ALA A 19 -20.51 -23.55 -12.73
C ALA A 19 -19.02 -23.90 -12.55
N ALA A 20 -18.11 -23.21 -13.25
CA ALA A 20 -16.67 -23.46 -13.17
C ALA A 20 -15.98 -22.84 -11.93
N LEU A 21 -16.69 -21.98 -11.18
CA LEU A 21 -16.21 -21.35 -9.93
C LEU A 21 -16.73 -22.03 -8.66
N ALA A 22 -17.49 -23.13 -8.78
CA ALA A 22 -17.96 -23.93 -7.64
C ALA A 22 -16.87 -24.82 -7.01
N GLY A 23 -15.66 -24.83 -7.59
CA GLY A 23 -14.47 -25.47 -7.03
C GLY A 23 -13.85 -24.68 -5.88
N GLY A 24 -14.49 -24.75 -4.71
CA GLY A 24 -13.85 -24.78 -3.40
C GLY A 24 -12.82 -23.70 -3.02
N ALA A 25 -13.20 -22.42 -2.97
CA ALA A 25 -12.56 -21.55 -1.97
C ALA A 25 -13.13 -21.95 -0.60
N ALA A 26 -12.36 -22.65 0.22
CA ALA A 26 -12.79 -23.00 1.58
C ALA A 26 -12.91 -21.71 2.41
N ALA A 27 -14.14 -21.23 2.60
CA ALA A 27 -14.41 -20.10 3.48
C ALA A 27 -14.39 -20.59 4.93
N TYR A 28 -13.29 -20.35 5.64
CA TYR A 28 -13.22 -20.60 7.07
C TYR A 28 -13.80 -19.39 7.81
N VAL A 29 -15.08 -19.50 8.16
CA VAL A 29 -15.78 -18.50 8.98
C VAL A 29 -15.53 -18.84 10.44
N GLN A 30 -14.56 -18.17 11.07
CA GLN A 30 -14.51 -18.09 12.52
C GLN A 30 -15.57 -17.08 12.99
N PRO A 31 -16.37 -17.37 14.03
CA PRO A 31 -17.21 -16.35 14.65
C PRO A 31 -16.33 -15.21 15.14
N LEU A 32 -16.83 -13.96 15.06
CA LEU A 32 -16.18 -12.80 15.66
C LEU A 32 -15.80 -13.15 17.10
N LEU A 33 -14.52 -12.94 17.47
CA LEU A 33 -14.09 -13.12 18.85
C LEU A 33 -15.02 -12.33 19.78
N ASN A 34 -15.36 -12.94 20.91
CA ASN A 34 -16.14 -12.26 21.95
C ASN A 34 -15.44 -10.94 22.31
N THR A 35 -16.23 -9.87 22.43
CA THR A 35 -15.87 -8.53 22.92
C THR A 35 -14.78 -8.47 24.01
N ARG A 36 -14.67 -9.45 24.90
CA ARG A 36 -13.59 -9.52 25.92
C ARG A 36 -12.19 -9.80 25.36
N GLN A 37 -12.05 -10.74 24.42
CA GLN A 37 -10.73 -11.07 23.82
C GLN A 37 -10.26 -9.94 22.90
N PHE A 38 -11.19 -9.35 22.15
CA PHE A 38 -10.94 -8.15 21.37
C PHE A 38 -10.61 -6.93 22.24
N GLY A 39 -11.34 -6.73 23.35
CA GLY A 39 -11.08 -5.66 24.31
C GLY A 39 -9.67 -5.71 24.92
N GLY A 40 -9.14 -6.91 25.17
CA GLY A 40 -7.77 -7.11 25.64
C GLY A 40 -6.68 -6.84 24.59
N LEU A 41 -6.99 -7.03 23.30
CA LEU A 41 -6.09 -6.66 22.20
C LEU A 41 -6.10 -5.13 22.03
N VAL A 42 -7.28 -4.52 21.98
CA VAL A 42 -7.47 -3.07 21.83
C VAL A 42 -6.89 -2.29 23.01
N SER A 43 -6.97 -2.81 24.24
CA SER A 43 -6.37 -2.14 25.41
C SER A 43 -4.83 -2.11 25.38
N LYS A 44 -4.19 -3.00 24.61
CA LYS A 44 -2.72 -3.05 24.44
C LYS A 44 -2.22 -2.17 23.29
N LEU A 45 -3.14 -1.66 22.48
CA LEU A 45 -2.81 -0.79 21.36
C LEU A 45 -2.52 0.61 21.90
N VAL A 46 -1.24 0.94 22.04
CA VAL A 46 -0.82 2.32 22.33
C VAL A 46 -1.15 3.17 21.11
N LEU A 47 -2.28 3.86 21.19
CA LEU A 47 -2.68 4.84 20.20
C LEU A 47 -1.83 6.10 20.36
N PRO A 48 -1.33 6.70 19.28
CA PRO A 48 -0.78 8.04 19.38
C PRO A 48 -1.90 8.97 19.89
N PRO A 49 -1.66 9.78 20.94
CA PRO A 49 -2.68 10.67 21.45
C PRO A 49 -3.20 11.60 20.34
N ALA A 50 -4.52 11.84 20.31
CA ALA A 50 -5.21 12.60 19.27
C ALA A 50 -4.74 14.07 19.13
N THR A 51 -3.89 14.55 20.05
CA THR A 51 -3.33 15.90 20.11
C THR A 51 -2.16 16.13 19.15
N ASP A 52 -1.60 15.06 18.57
CA ASP A 52 -0.26 15.09 17.98
C ASP A 52 -0.21 14.95 16.44
N ALA A 53 -1.35 14.80 15.77
CA ALA A 53 -1.40 14.70 14.31
C ALA A 53 -1.64 16.06 13.63
N ASP A 54 -1.00 16.29 12.48
CA ASP A 54 -1.21 17.49 11.66
C ASP A 54 -2.70 17.64 11.31
N PRO A 55 -3.28 18.84 11.46
CA PRO A 55 -4.71 19.05 11.22
C PRO A 55 -5.10 18.98 9.74
N GLU A 56 -4.13 19.09 8.84
CA GLU A 56 -4.31 19.13 7.39
C GLU A 56 -3.15 18.42 6.67
N PRO A 57 -3.38 17.82 5.49
CA PRO A 57 -2.31 17.23 4.70
C PRO A 57 -1.44 18.32 4.06
N ALA A 58 -0.14 18.06 3.86
CA ALA A 58 0.77 18.95 3.12
C ALA A 58 0.26 19.29 1.71
N LEU A 59 -0.49 18.38 1.10
CA LEU A 59 -1.20 18.63 -0.17
C LEU A 59 -2.16 19.83 -0.07
N ALA A 60 -2.94 19.93 1.01
CA ALA A 60 -3.88 21.02 1.22
C ALA A 60 -3.16 22.32 1.61
N ARG A 61 -2.11 22.25 2.44
CA ARG A 61 -1.27 23.41 2.75
C ARG A 61 -0.68 24.05 1.50
N ARG A 62 -0.20 23.21 0.58
CA ARG A 62 0.40 23.67 -0.68
C ARG A 62 -0.64 24.13 -1.71
N TYR A 63 -1.80 23.49 -1.74
CA TYR A 63 -2.90 23.80 -2.67
C TYR A 63 -4.20 24.04 -1.89
N PRO A 64 -4.40 25.25 -1.31
CA PRO A 64 -5.48 25.52 -0.35
C PRO A 64 -6.91 25.35 -0.89
N TRP A 65 -7.07 25.28 -2.22
CA TRP A 65 -8.35 24.99 -2.87
C TRP A 65 -8.70 23.50 -2.89
N VAL A 66 -7.76 22.59 -2.57
CA VAL A 66 -8.03 21.16 -2.44
C VAL A 66 -8.73 20.92 -1.12
N TRP A 67 -10.06 20.77 -1.17
CA TRP A 67 -10.86 20.55 0.04
C TRP A 67 -10.79 19.09 0.51
N HIS A 68 -10.51 18.90 1.80
CA HIS A 68 -10.26 17.58 2.41
C HIS A 68 -11.22 17.21 3.56
N GLY A 69 -12.20 18.07 3.84
CA GLY A 69 -13.11 17.96 4.99
C GLY A 69 -12.56 18.62 6.26
N GLU A 70 -13.43 18.93 7.23
CA GLU A 70 -13.02 19.35 8.58
C GLU A 70 -12.63 18.10 9.39
N ALA A 71 -11.42 18.01 9.93
CA ALA A 71 -11.09 16.97 10.92
C ALA A 71 -11.66 17.38 12.29
N ARG A 72 -12.51 16.54 12.92
CA ARG A 72 -12.93 16.74 14.33
C ARG A 72 -12.38 15.62 15.20
N ARG A 73 -11.83 16.01 16.36
CA ARG A 73 -11.10 15.14 17.29
C ARG A 73 -12.05 14.48 18.29
N SER A 74 -11.87 13.19 18.57
CA SER A 74 -12.37 12.55 19.80
C SER A 74 -11.29 11.62 20.39
N GLU A 75 -11.37 11.29 21.68
CA GLU A 75 -10.36 10.54 22.45
C GLU A 75 -10.04 9.14 21.89
N LEU A 76 -10.86 8.63 20.95
CA LEU A 76 -10.76 7.28 20.40
C LEU A 76 -10.83 7.22 18.87
N GLN A 77 -10.99 8.35 18.17
CA GLN A 77 -11.35 8.33 16.75
C GLN A 77 -10.76 9.53 15.99
N LEU A 78 -10.18 9.22 14.83
CA LEU A 78 -9.90 10.21 13.80
C LEU A 78 -11.13 10.28 12.90
N VAL A 79 -12.01 11.23 13.20
CA VAL A 79 -13.24 11.44 12.44
C VAL A 79 -12.95 12.51 11.38
N ASN A 80 -12.96 12.10 10.12
CA ASN A 80 -13.21 13.07 9.06
C ASN A 80 -14.67 13.54 9.22
N ALA A 81 -14.87 14.81 9.58
CA ALA A 81 -16.18 15.39 9.87
C ALA A 81 -16.96 15.79 8.61
N LEU A 82 -16.59 15.27 7.44
CA LEU A 82 -17.44 15.28 6.25
C LEU A 82 -18.77 14.60 6.56
N GLN A 83 -19.76 15.36 7.01
CA GLN A 83 -21.12 14.87 7.22
C GLN A 83 -21.68 14.39 5.87
N PRO A 84 -22.28 13.19 5.78
CA PRO A 84 -22.85 12.70 4.52
C PRO A 84 -23.90 13.66 3.93
N GLN A 85 -24.55 14.45 4.78
CA GLN A 85 -25.55 15.46 4.42
C GLN A 85 -24.94 16.73 3.76
N ALA A 86 -23.64 16.98 3.97
CA ALA A 86 -22.90 18.11 3.40
C ALA A 86 -22.21 17.75 2.07
N LEU A 87 -22.27 16.49 1.66
CA LEU A 87 -21.68 15.98 0.43
C LEU A 87 -22.78 15.58 -0.55
N GLU A 88 -22.78 16.18 -1.73
CA GLU A 88 -23.50 15.60 -2.85
C GLU A 88 -22.65 14.46 -3.41
N ALA A 89 -23.17 13.23 -3.35
CA ALA A 89 -22.58 12.13 -4.07
C ALA A 89 -22.66 12.47 -5.56
N VAL A 90 -21.52 12.73 -6.20
CA VAL A 90 -21.50 12.92 -7.64
C VAL A 90 -21.87 11.59 -8.27
N ALA A 91 -23.08 11.51 -8.82
CA ALA A 91 -23.50 10.41 -9.65
C ALA A 91 -22.60 10.39 -10.89
N GLY A 92 -21.57 9.54 -10.87
CA GLY A 92 -20.56 9.54 -11.93
C GLY A 92 -19.33 8.70 -11.61
N GLY A 93 -19.52 7.38 -11.53
CA GLY A 93 -18.52 6.34 -11.81
C GLY A 93 -17.12 6.52 -11.25
N ALA A 94 -16.89 5.95 -10.07
CA ALA A 94 -15.61 5.39 -9.66
C ALA A 94 -15.86 4.33 -8.57
N SER A 95 -14.94 3.37 -8.47
CA SER A 95 -15.04 2.21 -7.59
C SER A 95 -15.22 2.63 -6.12
N LEU A 96 -15.86 1.81 -5.26
CA LEU A 96 -15.96 2.15 -3.82
C LEU A 96 -14.55 2.31 -3.23
N GLY A 97 -14.32 3.40 -2.50
CA GLY A 97 -12.99 3.78 -2.00
C GLY A 97 -12.18 4.66 -2.95
N GLU A 98 -12.73 4.95 -4.13
CA GLU A 98 -12.19 5.87 -5.11
C GLU A 98 -13.29 6.85 -5.58
N ARG A 99 -14.21 7.29 -4.72
CA ARG A 99 -15.30 8.21 -5.13
C ARG A 99 -14.92 9.68 -5.03
N VAL A 100 -15.38 10.48 -6.01
CA VAL A 100 -15.33 11.95 -5.94
C VAL A 100 -16.57 12.41 -5.21
N PHE A 101 -16.40 13.21 -4.16
CA PHE A 101 -17.50 13.90 -3.52
C PHE A 101 -17.52 15.37 -3.96
N ARG A 102 -18.68 16.03 -3.89
CA ARG A 102 -18.79 17.48 -4.06
C ARG A 102 -19.31 18.14 -2.80
N ALA A 103 -18.71 19.25 -2.43
CA ALA A 103 -19.27 20.16 -1.45
C ALA A 103 -20.55 20.80 -2.01
N GLN A 104 -21.43 21.33 -1.16
CA GLN A 104 -22.62 22.09 -1.57
C GLN A 104 -22.32 23.31 -2.47
N GLY A 105 -21.06 23.77 -2.53
CA GLY A 105 -20.57 24.80 -3.47
C GLY A 105 -19.93 24.28 -4.76
N GLY A 106 -20.03 22.97 -5.06
CA GLY A 106 -19.55 22.36 -6.30
C GLY A 106 -18.07 21.96 -6.34
N ALA A 107 -17.26 22.34 -5.35
CA ALA A 107 -15.86 21.95 -5.25
C ALA A 107 -15.68 20.43 -5.08
N ALA A 108 -14.70 19.84 -5.79
CA ALA A 108 -14.35 18.44 -5.63
C ALA A 108 -13.67 18.21 -4.27
N VAL A 109 -14.03 17.11 -3.60
CA VAL A 109 -13.58 16.79 -2.25
C VAL A 109 -12.90 15.44 -2.24
N VAL A 110 -11.74 15.38 -1.59
CA VAL A 110 -11.05 14.13 -1.29
C VAL A 110 -11.04 13.92 0.22
N PRO A 111 -11.83 12.97 0.74
CA PRO A 111 -11.81 12.64 2.16
C PRO A 111 -10.41 12.22 2.59
N TRP A 112 -9.91 12.87 3.65
CA TRP A 112 -8.65 12.52 4.30
C TRP A 112 -8.81 12.51 5.83
N ALA A 113 -8.15 11.58 6.51
CA ALA A 113 -8.08 11.56 7.96
C ALA A 113 -6.64 11.23 8.36
N PRO A 114 -5.97 12.06 9.18
CA PRO A 114 -4.64 11.74 9.65
C PRO A 114 -4.72 10.50 10.55
N MET A 115 -3.70 9.64 10.54
CA MET A 115 -3.63 8.43 11.37
C MET A 115 -2.39 8.37 12.27
N PHE A 116 -1.42 9.25 12.05
CA PHE A 116 -0.21 9.33 12.86
C PHE A 116 0.41 10.73 12.84
N ARG A 117 1.27 11.01 13.82
CA ARG A 117 2.06 12.25 13.91
C ARG A 117 3.07 12.34 12.77
N ARG A 118 3.07 13.46 12.05
CA ARG A 118 4.08 13.71 11.01
C ARG A 118 5.41 14.03 11.66
N ASN A 119 6.46 13.45 11.10
CA ASN A 119 7.84 13.81 11.37
C ASN A 119 8.64 13.65 10.06
N PRO A 120 9.77 14.35 9.93
CA PRO A 120 10.60 14.20 8.74
C PRO A 120 11.17 12.78 8.63
N ALA A 121 11.71 12.24 9.73
CA ALA A 121 12.44 10.96 9.78
C ALA A 121 13.41 10.79 8.60
N ILE A 122 14.19 11.83 8.30
CA ILE A 122 15.28 11.78 7.32
C ILE A 122 16.60 11.95 8.04
N SER A 123 17.51 11.00 7.85
CA SER A 123 18.86 11.02 8.41
C SER A 123 19.89 10.66 7.35
N ASN A 124 21.15 11.05 7.58
CA ASN A 124 22.27 10.53 6.81
C ASN A 124 22.47 9.05 7.15
N ALA A 125 22.67 8.21 6.13
CA ALA A 125 23.18 6.86 6.35
C ALA A 125 24.59 6.94 6.96
N THR A 126 25.02 5.87 7.63
CA THR A 126 26.37 5.80 8.19
C THR A 126 27.42 5.89 7.09
N GLU A 127 28.63 6.33 7.46
CA GLU A 127 29.73 6.46 6.51
C GLU A 127 30.07 5.13 5.81
N LEU A 128 29.95 3.99 6.52
CA LEU A 128 30.14 2.68 5.92
C LEU A 128 29.09 2.40 4.84
N LEU A 129 27.80 2.56 5.17
CA LEU A 129 26.70 2.29 4.23
C LEU A 129 26.77 3.20 3.00
N ARG A 130 27.13 4.48 3.20
CA ARG A 130 27.36 5.42 2.11
C ARG A 130 28.50 4.96 1.19
N LYS A 131 29.64 4.53 1.74
CA LYS A 131 30.77 4.00 0.98
C LYS A 131 30.42 2.73 0.21
N LEU A 132 29.74 1.78 0.85
CA LEU A 132 29.27 0.54 0.20
C LEU A 132 28.35 0.83 -0.99
N CYS A 133 27.55 1.90 -0.90
CA CYS A 133 26.65 2.32 -1.97
C CYS A 133 27.30 3.24 -3.02
N GLY A 134 28.58 3.59 -2.88
CA GLY A 134 29.30 4.42 -3.88
C GLY A 134 28.70 5.81 -4.14
N ALA A 135 27.83 6.32 -3.26
CA ALA A 135 27.12 7.59 -3.45
C ALA A 135 27.86 8.76 -2.79
N LYS A 136 27.71 9.97 -3.35
CA LYS A 136 28.22 11.19 -2.70
C LYS A 136 27.49 11.43 -1.38
N GLU A 137 26.17 11.33 -1.42
CA GLU A 137 25.29 11.44 -0.25
C GLU A 137 24.31 10.25 -0.28
N LEU A 138 24.11 9.63 0.88
CA LEU A 138 23.09 8.61 1.07
C LEU A 138 22.26 8.99 2.29
N LEU A 139 20.99 9.30 2.05
CA LEU A 139 20.01 9.64 3.06
C LEU A 139 18.99 8.52 3.17
N VAL A 140 18.41 8.35 4.35
CA VAL A 140 17.32 7.40 4.60
C VAL A 140 16.09 8.19 5.04
N LYS A 141 14.99 8.08 4.27
CA LYS A 141 13.66 8.43 4.76
C LYS A 141 13.07 7.19 5.42
N ASP A 142 12.96 7.23 6.74
CA ASP A 142 12.41 6.13 7.52
C ASP A 142 10.89 6.26 7.64
N GLU A 143 10.17 5.24 7.19
CA GLU A 143 8.72 5.09 7.33
C GLU A 143 8.35 4.01 8.37
N GLY A 144 9.31 3.57 9.19
CA GLY A 144 9.07 2.68 10.31
C GLY A 144 8.84 3.39 11.63
N SER A 145 8.13 2.74 12.55
CA SER A 145 8.03 3.14 13.94
C SER A 145 8.07 1.92 14.86
N ASP A 146 8.88 2.00 15.90
CA ASP A 146 8.95 1.01 16.97
C ASP A 146 7.88 1.27 18.06
N ALA A 147 7.31 2.48 18.09
CA ALA A 147 6.38 2.94 19.13
C ALA A 147 4.93 3.04 18.65
N VAL A 148 4.70 3.26 17.35
CA VAL A 148 3.37 3.49 16.78
C VAL A 148 3.03 2.39 15.79
N LEU A 149 2.00 1.61 16.11
CA LEU A 149 1.56 0.48 15.30
C LEU A 149 1.05 0.90 13.93
N LEU A 150 0.19 1.92 13.89
CA LEU A 150 -0.31 2.52 12.66
C LEU A 150 0.61 3.64 12.20
N TYR A 151 1.65 3.29 11.44
CA TYR A 151 2.60 4.26 10.93
C TYR A 151 3.06 3.93 9.51
N GLY A 152 3.55 4.95 8.81
CA GLY A 152 4.35 4.78 7.60
C GLY A 152 3.59 4.44 6.31
N ASN A 153 4.32 3.79 5.40
CA ASN A 153 3.94 3.58 3.99
C ASN A 153 2.48 3.09 3.80
N LYS A 154 2.04 2.04 4.51
CA LYS A 154 0.68 1.53 4.32
C LYS A 154 -0.37 2.49 4.87
N VAL A 155 -0.11 3.05 6.05
CA VAL A 155 -1.05 3.93 6.74
C VAL A 155 -1.28 5.21 5.94
N ARG A 156 -0.25 5.78 5.32
CA ARG A 156 -0.39 6.93 4.40
C ARG A 156 -1.41 6.73 3.28
N LYS A 157 -1.61 5.49 2.82
CA LYS A 157 -2.64 5.16 1.82
C LYS A 157 -4.03 5.15 2.46
N TYR A 158 -4.12 4.57 3.65
CA TYR A 158 -5.37 4.42 4.39
C TYR A 158 -5.95 5.77 4.85
N GLU A 159 -5.10 6.76 5.09
CA GLU A 159 -5.51 8.15 5.39
C GLU A 159 -6.41 8.76 4.30
N PHE A 160 -6.32 8.29 3.06
CA PHE A 160 -7.22 8.70 1.96
C PHE A 160 -8.31 7.66 1.68
N VAL A 161 -7.96 6.38 1.68
CA VAL A 161 -8.87 5.30 1.27
C VAL A 161 -9.96 5.01 2.29
N LEU A 162 -9.65 4.98 3.60
CA LEU A 162 -10.62 4.62 4.63
C LEU A 162 -11.73 5.67 4.79
N PRO A 163 -11.43 6.99 4.87
CA PRO A 163 -12.48 8.00 4.90
C PRO A 163 -13.37 7.96 3.65
N ASN A 164 -12.81 7.65 2.48
CA ASN A 164 -13.56 7.52 1.23
C ASN A 164 -14.53 6.33 1.25
N LEU A 165 -14.05 5.15 1.66
CA LEU A 165 -14.88 3.95 1.82
C LEU A 165 -16.01 4.20 2.81
N ALA A 166 -15.70 4.85 3.92
CA ALA A 166 -16.67 5.03 4.98
C ALA A 166 -17.70 6.12 4.65
N ALA A 167 -17.30 7.19 3.97
CA ALA A 167 -18.24 8.14 3.35
C ALA A 167 -19.11 7.48 2.26
N SER A 168 -18.64 6.36 1.69
CA SER A 168 -19.42 5.53 0.75
C SER A 168 -20.33 4.50 1.44
N GLY A 169 -20.42 4.51 2.77
CA GLY A 169 -21.29 3.61 3.54
C GLY A 169 -20.77 2.17 3.64
N VAL A 170 -19.51 1.92 3.32
CA VAL A 170 -18.90 0.59 3.43
C VAL A 170 -18.75 0.21 4.90
N ARG A 171 -19.09 -1.04 5.23
CA ARG A 171 -18.95 -1.64 6.57
C ARG A 171 -18.03 -2.85 6.57
N THR A 172 -17.86 -3.52 5.43
CA THR A 172 -16.95 -4.65 5.28
C THR A 172 -16.01 -4.40 4.10
N VAL A 173 -14.72 -4.58 4.31
CA VAL A 173 -13.70 -4.44 3.27
C VAL A 173 -13.19 -5.80 2.87
N HIS A 174 -13.22 -6.09 1.58
CA HIS A 174 -12.51 -7.21 0.97
C HIS A 174 -11.11 -6.77 0.54
N THR A 175 -10.13 -7.64 0.71
CA THR A 175 -8.77 -7.42 0.23
C THR A 175 -8.11 -8.74 -0.14
N HIS A 176 -6.98 -8.65 -0.86
CA HIS A 176 -6.10 -9.79 -1.12
C HIS A 176 -4.69 -9.54 -0.60
N GLY A 177 -3.94 -10.62 -0.37
CA GLY A 177 -2.51 -10.58 -0.07
C GLY A 177 -1.93 -11.97 0.13
N ALA A 178 -0.62 -12.08 0.22
CA ALA A 178 0.01 -13.34 0.63
C ALA A 178 -0.26 -13.64 2.12
N TYR A 179 -0.02 -14.87 2.59
CA TYR A 179 -0.24 -15.26 4.00
C TYR A 179 0.36 -14.27 5.03
N GLY A 180 1.55 -13.74 4.77
CA GLY A 180 2.24 -12.75 5.61
C GLY A 180 2.12 -11.31 5.10
N SER A 181 1.02 -10.95 4.44
CA SER A 181 0.85 -9.61 3.87
C SER A 181 0.84 -8.50 4.93
N ASN A 182 1.87 -7.64 4.90
CA ASN A 182 1.91 -6.38 5.65
C ASN A 182 0.65 -5.52 5.40
N HIS A 183 0.13 -5.53 4.17
CA HIS A 183 -1.10 -4.82 3.82
C HIS A 183 -2.32 -5.40 4.54
N CYS A 184 -2.51 -6.72 4.53
CA CYS A 184 -3.66 -7.32 5.20
C CYS A 184 -3.61 -7.06 6.71
N ALA A 185 -2.44 -7.23 7.33
CA ALA A 185 -2.23 -6.98 8.76
C ALA A 185 -2.51 -5.51 9.14
N HIS A 186 -1.89 -4.55 8.46
CA HIS A 186 -2.07 -3.13 8.78
C HIS A 186 -3.46 -2.62 8.41
N LEU A 187 -4.07 -3.13 7.34
CA LEU A 187 -5.45 -2.80 6.99
C LEU A 187 -6.42 -3.33 8.05
N ALA A 188 -6.24 -4.57 8.53
CA ALA A 188 -7.06 -5.14 9.59
C ALA A 188 -7.05 -4.25 10.83
N LEU A 189 -5.85 -3.83 11.23
CA LEU A 189 -5.67 -2.87 12.32
C LEU A 189 -6.38 -1.56 11.99
N ALA A 190 -6.05 -0.90 10.88
CA ALA A 190 -6.59 0.40 10.51
C ALA A 190 -8.13 0.42 10.43
N LEU A 191 -8.77 -0.64 9.94
CA LEU A 191 -10.23 -0.79 9.90
C LEU A 191 -10.88 -0.91 11.28
N ARG A 192 -10.14 -1.37 12.31
CA ARG A 192 -10.62 -1.36 13.69
C ARG A 192 -10.55 0.02 14.33
N TYR A 193 -9.61 0.86 13.89
CA TYR A 193 -9.42 2.20 14.43
C TYR A 193 -10.18 3.30 13.69
N GLY A 194 -10.52 3.09 12.42
CA GLY A 194 -11.03 4.14 11.54
C GLY A 194 -12.20 3.69 10.69
N GLY A 195 -13.32 4.38 10.85
CA GLY A 195 -14.48 4.40 9.97
C GLY A 195 -15.20 5.74 10.10
N HIS A 196 -16.17 5.98 9.23
CA HIS A 196 -17.00 7.19 9.24
C HIS A 196 -17.92 7.14 10.46
N GLY A 197 -17.90 8.20 11.28
CA GLY A 197 -18.52 8.19 12.61
C GLY A 197 -17.82 7.29 13.63
N GLY A 198 -16.58 6.87 13.34
CA GLY A 198 -15.73 6.12 14.28
C GLY A 198 -16.17 4.69 14.58
N GLN A 199 -16.95 4.10 13.67
CA GLN A 199 -17.36 2.69 13.76
C GLN A 199 -16.31 1.78 13.09
N PRO A 200 -15.91 0.67 13.73
CA PRO A 200 -15.03 -0.32 13.10
C PRO A 200 -15.65 -0.91 11.83
N MET A 201 -14.81 -1.19 10.84
CA MET A 201 -15.18 -1.92 9.63
C MET A 201 -14.68 -3.37 9.71
N GLY A 202 -15.43 -4.31 9.15
CA GLY A 202 -15.03 -5.71 9.00
C GLY A 202 -13.98 -5.90 7.91
N LEU A 203 -13.17 -6.96 8.03
CA LEU A 203 -12.21 -7.36 7.00
C LEU A 203 -12.49 -8.78 6.52
N VAL A 204 -12.49 -8.96 5.21
CA VAL A 204 -12.35 -10.25 4.53
C VAL A 204 -11.02 -10.24 3.78
N ALA A 205 -10.09 -11.09 4.18
CA ALA A 205 -8.79 -11.23 3.54
C ALA A 205 -8.71 -12.55 2.76
N SER A 206 -8.65 -12.45 1.44
CA SER A 206 -8.42 -13.59 0.56
C SER A 206 -6.91 -13.76 0.36
N LEU A 207 -6.34 -14.79 0.98
CA LEU A 207 -4.91 -15.00 1.13
C LEU A 207 -4.37 -16.07 0.19
N TYR A 208 -3.24 -15.82 -0.44
CA TYR A 208 -2.54 -16.76 -1.33
C TYR A 208 -1.17 -17.21 -0.77
N PRO A 209 -0.62 -18.34 -1.25
CA PRO A 209 0.55 -18.95 -0.63
C PRO A 209 1.84 -18.12 -0.78
N GLN A 210 2.71 -18.25 0.22
CA GLN A 210 4.09 -17.76 0.20
C GLN A 210 4.97 -18.67 1.08
N ALA A 211 6.30 -18.48 1.02
CA ALA A 211 7.21 -19.11 1.97
C ALA A 211 6.82 -18.73 3.42
N LEU A 212 6.79 -19.72 4.30
CA LEU A 212 6.39 -19.56 5.70
C LEU A 212 7.60 -19.12 6.54
N THR A 213 7.35 -18.15 7.41
CA THR A 213 8.31 -17.60 8.38
C THR A 213 7.59 -17.32 9.70
N SER A 214 8.34 -17.08 10.78
CA SER A 214 7.75 -16.64 12.07
C SER A 214 6.90 -15.38 11.89
N ASP A 215 7.33 -14.45 11.06
CA ASP A 215 6.60 -13.24 10.71
C ASP A 215 5.26 -13.52 10.00
N VAL A 216 5.22 -14.52 9.11
CA VAL A 216 3.95 -15.00 8.50
C VAL A 216 3.02 -15.53 9.57
N ALA A 217 3.53 -16.34 10.51
CA ALA A 217 2.75 -16.88 11.60
C ALA A 217 2.15 -15.77 12.47
N HIS A 218 2.96 -14.76 12.85
CA HIS A 218 2.51 -13.61 13.64
C HIS A 218 1.39 -12.83 12.94
N LYS A 219 1.49 -12.62 11.62
CA LYS A 219 0.48 -11.88 10.86
C LYS A 219 -0.83 -12.66 10.69
N LEU A 220 -0.77 -13.97 10.47
CA LEU A 220 -1.97 -14.82 10.44
C LEU A 220 -2.66 -14.84 11.80
N HIS A 221 -1.88 -14.98 12.88
CA HIS A 221 -2.39 -14.91 14.24
C HIS A 221 -3.06 -13.55 14.51
N LEU A 222 -2.43 -12.45 14.11
CA LEU A 222 -3.00 -11.10 14.23
C LEU A 222 -4.34 -10.98 13.51
N LEU A 223 -4.43 -11.44 12.26
CA LEU A 223 -5.66 -11.35 11.46
C LEU A 223 -6.82 -12.09 12.15
N LEU A 224 -6.56 -13.31 12.64
CA LEU A 224 -7.54 -14.08 13.41
C LEU A 224 -7.89 -13.40 14.74
N ALA A 225 -6.90 -12.89 15.47
CA ALA A 225 -7.07 -12.19 16.74
C ALA A 225 -7.88 -10.89 16.62
N ILE A 226 -7.84 -10.24 15.46
CA ILE A 226 -8.64 -9.05 15.14
C ILE A 226 -10.05 -9.43 14.64
N GLY A 227 -10.31 -10.72 14.41
CA GLY A 227 -11.58 -11.22 13.88
C GLY A 227 -11.76 -10.91 12.39
N ALA A 228 -10.67 -10.92 11.61
CA ALA A 228 -10.77 -10.89 10.15
C ALA A 228 -11.27 -12.25 9.64
N ARG A 229 -12.14 -12.23 8.62
CA ARG A 229 -12.55 -13.45 7.91
C ARG A 229 -11.48 -13.80 6.88
N LEU A 230 -10.98 -15.03 6.92
CA LEU A 230 -9.94 -15.48 6.01
C LEU A 230 -10.51 -16.41 4.93
N GLU A 231 -10.16 -16.13 3.68
CA GLU A 231 -10.42 -17.01 2.53
C GLU A 231 -9.06 -17.47 2.00
N PHE A 232 -8.82 -18.77 1.82
CA PHE A 232 -7.53 -19.28 1.35
C PHE A 232 -7.62 -19.64 -0.13
N LEU A 233 -6.67 -19.13 -0.91
CA LEU A 233 -6.52 -19.37 -2.34
C LEU A 233 -5.31 -20.28 -2.56
N GLU A 234 -5.40 -21.16 -3.55
CA GLU A 234 -4.45 -22.24 -3.80
C GLU A 234 -3.41 -21.89 -4.88
N SER A 235 -3.67 -20.89 -5.72
CA SER A 235 -2.79 -20.53 -6.84
C SER A 235 -2.80 -19.06 -7.21
N ASP A 236 -1.75 -18.62 -7.91
CA ASP A 236 -1.66 -17.27 -8.50
C ASP A 236 -2.80 -16.99 -9.51
N LEU A 237 -3.26 -18.01 -10.25
CA LEU A 237 -4.37 -17.86 -11.18
C LEU A 237 -5.69 -17.66 -10.44
N GLN A 238 -5.95 -18.44 -9.38
CA GLN A 238 -7.14 -18.25 -8.55
C GLN A 238 -7.12 -16.86 -7.87
N ALA A 239 -5.96 -16.41 -7.42
CA ALA A 239 -5.76 -15.05 -6.92
C ALA A 239 -6.08 -13.99 -7.98
N ALA A 240 -5.56 -14.13 -9.19
CA ALA A 240 -5.83 -13.21 -10.30
C ALA A 240 -7.33 -13.12 -10.64
N LEU A 241 -8.00 -14.28 -10.77
CA LEU A 241 -9.44 -14.33 -11.06
C LEU A 241 -10.28 -13.73 -9.93
N SER A 242 -9.94 -14.04 -8.67
CA SER A 242 -10.63 -13.50 -7.50
C SER A 242 -10.43 -11.97 -7.38
N ILE A 243 -9.24 -11.46 -7.68
CA ILE A 243 -8.98 -10.00 -7.73
C ILE A 243 -9.85 -9.35 -8.80
N LEU A 244 -9.91 -9.92 -10.00
CA LEU A 244 -10.71 -9.39 -11.10
C LEU A 244 -12.21 -9.37 -10.76
N GLU A 245 -12.70 -10.45 -10.15
CA GLU A 245 -14.08 -10.54 -9.67
C GLU A 245 -14.38 -9.46 -8.62
N ARG A 246 -13.54 -9.33 -7.57
CA ARG A 246 -13.74 -8.32 -6.53
C ARG A 246 -13.69 -6.89 -7.08
N ARG A 247 -12.80 -6.60 -8.05
CA ARG A 247 -12.78 -5.30 -8.75
C ARG A 247 -14.09 -5.04 -9.49
N ARG A 248 -14.57 -6.00 -10.28
CA ARG A 248 -15.84 -5.87 -11.02
C ARG A 248 -17.03 -5.65 -10.09
N LEU A 249 -17.09 -6.37 -8.97
CA LEU A 249 -18.13 -6.18 -7.96
C LEU A 249 -18.05 -4.80 -7.32
N ASN A 250 -16.83 -4.31 -7.05
CA ASN A 250 -16.61 -2.98 -6.49
C ASN A 250 -17.03 -1.85 -7.46
N ASP A 251 -16.77 -2.04 -8.76
CA ASP A 251 -17.12 -1.11 -9.83
C ASP A 251 -18.62 -1.08 -10.12
N ALA A 252 -19.30 -2.22 -9.97
CA ALA A 252 -20.75 -2.35 -10.16
C ALA A 252 -21.59 -1.62 -9.09
N GLY A 253 -20.95 -1.07 -8.04
CA GLY A 253 -21.61 -0.37 -6.94
C GLY A 253 -21.80 -1.26 -5.71
N PRO A 254 -22.44 -0.74 -4.64
CA PRO A 254 -22.48 -1.41 -3.35
C PRO A 254 -23.22 -2.74 -3.41
N VAL A 255 -22.47 -3.84 -3.35
CA VAL A 255 -22.97 -5.13 -2.88
C VAL A 255 -23.03 -5.02 -1.36
N ALA A 256 -24.23 -5.02 -0.76
CA ALA A 256 -24.46 -5.16 0.69
C ALA A 256 -23.42 -4.47 1.61
N ALA A 257 -23.22 -3.15 1.48
CA ALA A 257 -22.25 -2.37 2.27
C ALA A 257 -20.82 -2.95 2.31
N ALA A 258 -20.40 -3.65 1.25
CA ALA A 258 -19.04 -4.14 1.07
C ALA A 258 -18.27 -3.32 0.03
N GLY A 259 -16.99 -3.08 0.30
CA GLY A 259 -16.04 -2.42 -0.60
C GLY A 259 -14.78 -3.27 -0.76
N TYR A 260 -13.93 -2.89 -1.71
CA TYR A 260 -12.72 -3.63 -2.04
C TYR A 260 -11.49 -2.73 -2.03
N ILE A 261 -10.42 -3.19 -1.36
CA ILE A 261 -9.09 -2.61 -1.46
C ILE A 261 -8.16 -3.65 -2.11
N PRO A 262 -7.56 -3.35 -3.28
CA PRO A 262 -6.66 -4.28 -3.95
C PRO A 262 -5.39 -4.63 -3.14
N PRO A 263 -4.64 -5.68 -3.54
CA PRO A 263 -3.36 -6.03 -2.94
C PRO A 263 -2.46 -4.81 -2.72
N GLY A 264 -1.83 -4.74 -1.54
CA GLY A 264 -0.88 -3.69 -1.21
C GLY A 264 -1.48 -2.33 -0.86
N GLY A 265 -2.81 -2.22 -0.86
CA GLY A 265 -3.54 -0.97 -0.59
C GLY A 265 -3.48 -0.01 -1.76
N SER A 266 -3.28 -0.56 -2.96
CA SER A 266 -2.98 0.21 -4.17
C SER A 266 -4.26 0.59 -4.89
N SER A 267 -4.39 1.89 -5.11
CA SER A 267 -5.47 2.52 -5.85
C SER A 267 -4.97 3.87 -6.37
N PRO A 268 -5.65 4.45 -7.38
CA PRO A 268 -5.37 5.82 -7.83
C PRO A 268 -5.46 6.84 -6.68
N LEU A 269 -6.35 6.65 -5.72
CA LEU A 269 -6.45 7.52 -4.54
C LEU A 269 -5.27 7.29 -3.57
N ALA A 270 -4.80 6.05 -3.39
CA ALA A 270 -3.66 5.75 -2.53
C ALA A 270 -2.33 6.37 -3.01
N VAL A 271 -2.22 6.72 -4.30
CA VAL A 271 -1.09 7.50 -4.87
C VAL A 271 -0.92 8.83 -4.13
N PHE A 272 -2.03 9.46 -3.72
CA PHE A 272 -2.00 10.73 -3.01
C PHE A 272 -1.33 10.64 -1.63
N GLY A 273 -1.29 9.47 -1.01
CA GLY A 273 -0.59 9.24 0.25
C GLY A 273 0.91 9.54 0.17
N HIS A 274 1.58 9.07 -0.89
CA HIS A 274 3.02 9.29 -1.06
C HIS A 274 3.34 10.57 -1.84
N LEU A 275 2.41 11.07 -2.65
CA LEU A 275 2.47 12.45 -3.12
C LEU A 275 2.51 13.40 -1.91
N ASN A 276 1.56 13.26 -0.98
CA ASN A 276 1.51 14.07 0.24
C ASN A 276 2.79 13.94 1.06
N ALA A 277 3.30 12.72 1.23
CA ALA A 277 4.57 12.48 1.93
C ALA A 277 5.76 13.20 1.29
N LEU A 278 5.85 13.26 -0.04
CA LEU A 278 6.95 13.97 -0.69
C LEU A 278 6.79 15.50 -0.56
N LEU A 279 5.55 16.01 -0.51
CA LEU A 279 5.29 17.41 -0.18
C LEU A 279 5.71 17.75 1.25
N GLU A 280 5.47 16.86 2.22
CA GLU A 280 5.99 17.00 3.60
C GLU A 280 7.53 17.09 3.57
N VAL A 281 8.21 16.23 2.79
CA VAL A 281 9.68 16.28 2.65
C VAL A 281 10.15 17.61 2.04
N ASP A 282 9.47 18.16 1.03
CA ASP A 282 9.79 19.49 0.47
C ASP A 282 9.65 20.61 1.51
N GLU A 283 8.59 20.56 2.34
CA GLU A 283 8.39 21.51 3.44
C GLU A 283 9.54 21.44 4.45
N TYR A 284 9.88 20.24 4.94
CA TYR A 284 11.00 20.05 5.87
C TYR A 284 12.35 20.46 5.28
N MET A 285 12.59 20.17 4.01
CA MET A 285 13.81 20.56 3.29
C MET A 285 13.93 22.08 3.20
N ARG A 286 12.86 22.77 2.79
CA ARG A 286 12.82 24.25 2.71
C ARG A 286 12.99 24.92 4.07
N ALA A 287 12.50 24.28 5.13
CA ALA A 287 12.64 24.75 6.50
C ALA A 287 14.02 24.42 7.13
N GLY A 288 14.91 23.71 6.43
CA GLY A 288 16.20 23.28 6.96
C GLY A 288 16.10 22.25 8.09
N GLN A 289 14.99 21.51 8.17
CA GLN A 289 14.70 20.53 9.23
C GLN A 289 15.16 19.11 8.89
N VAL A 290 15.75 18.93 7.70
CA VAL A 290 16.33 17.67 7.24
C VAL A 290 17.71 17.93 6.64
N PRO A 291 18.62 16.93 6.64
CA PRO A 291 19.96 17.06 6.07
C PRO A 291 19.96 17.02 4.53
N MET A 292 18.97 17.64 3.88
CA MET A 292 18.86 17.75 2.44
C MET A 292 18.99 19.21 2.02
N SER A 293 20.01 19.52 1.23
CA SER A 293 20.23 20.88 0.71
C SER A 293 19.50 21.13 -0.61
N ALA A 294 19.06 20.08 -1.29
CA ALA A 294 18.39 20.10 -2.57
C ALA A 294 17.72 18.72 -2.83
N PRO A 295 16.83 18.62 -3.84
CA PRO A 295 16.24 17.34 -4.23
C PRO A 295 17.30 16.27 -4.52
N PRO A 296 17.03 14.99 -4.20
CA PRO A 296 17.94 13.90 -4.51
C PRO A 296 17.97 13.66 -6.02
N ASP A 297 19.10 13.19 -6.54
CA ASP A 297 19.21 12.78 -7.94
C ASP A 297 18.44 11.46 -8.16
N TYR A 298 18.58 10.54 -7.20
CA TYR A 298 17.88 9.26 -7.19
C TYR A 298 17.11 9.05 -5.88
N LEU A 299 15.87 8.59 -6.00
CA LEU A 299 15.04 8.15 -4.89
C LEU A 299 14.75 6.65 -5.07
N TYR A 300 15.30 5.81 -4.21
CA TYR A 300 15.08 4.37 -4.27
C TYR A 300 13.93 3.94 -3.37
N VAL A 301 13.02 3.11 -3.91
CA VAL A 301 11.85 2.62 -3.18
C VAL A 301 11.41 1.24 -3.66
N ALA A 302 10.95 0.40 -2.74
CA ALA A 302 10.39 -0.91 -3.10
C ALA A 302 9.09 -0.79 -3.92
N LEU A 303 8.97 -1.64 -4.95
CA LEU A 303 7.80 -1.73 -5.82
C LEU A 303 7.07 -3.05 -5.59
N GLY A 304 6.04 -3.00 -4.73
CA GLY A 304 5.07 -4.09 -4.60
C GLY A 304 3.89 -3.87 -5.55
N SER A 305 2.93 -3.06 -5.10
CA SER A 305 1.66 -2.85 -5.81
C SER A 305 1.58 -1.57 -6.65
N GLY A 306 2.53 -0.64 -6.54
CA GLY A 306 2.60 0.56 -7.41
C GLY A 306 2.40 1.91 -6.70
N ALA A 307 1.31 2.09 -5.96
CA ALA A 307 0.87 3.42 -5.48
C ALA A 307 1.92 4.24 -4.69
N THR A 308 2.81 3.58 -3.93
CA THR A 308 3.92 4.22 -3.22
C THR A 308 4.86 4.92 -4.22
N ALA A 309 5.41 4.16 -5.18
CA ALA A 309 6.34 4.70 -6.18
C ALA A 309 5.66 5.73 -7.09
N MET A 310 4.40 5.48 -7.48
CA MET A 310 3.65 6.41 -8.33
C MET A 310 3.32 7.72 -7.63
N GLY A 311 3.08 7.70 -6.31
CA GLY A 311 2.90 8.93 -5.52
C GLY A 311 4.16 9.78 -5.50
N LEU A 312 5.32 9.13 -5.37
CA LEU A 312 6.63 9.80 -5.41
C LEU A 312 6.93 10.36 -6.82
N VAL A 313 6.63 9.61 -7.89
CA VAL A 313 6.74 10.08 -9.28
C VAL A 313 5.88 11.31 -9.52
N LEU A 314 4.60 11.27 -9.13
CA LEU A 314 3.68 12.40 -9.28
C LEU A 314 4.13 13.60 -8.43
N GLY A 315 4.64 13.36 -7.22
CA GLY A 315 5.19 14.39 -6.35
C GLY A 315 6.42 15.06 -6.95
N CYS A 316 7.36 14.30 -7.53
CA CYS A 316 8.53 14.85 -8.21
C CYS A 316 8.11 15.80 -9.33
N HIS A 317 7.13 15.39 -10.15
CA HIS A 317 6.60 16.23 -11.23
C HIS A 317 5.95 17.52 -10.70
N LEU A 318 5.09 17.44 -9.69
CA LEU A 318 4.41 18.61 -9.10
C LEU A 318 5.37 19.57 -8.38
N LEU A 319 6.42 19.05 -7.76
CA LEU A 319 7.48 19.85 -7.13
C LEU A 319 8.50 20.39 -8.14
N GLY A 320 8.49 19.88 -9.38
CA GLY A 320 9.49 20.17 -10.39
C GLY A 320 10.88 19.60 -10.05
N TRP A 321 10.95 18.56 -9.22
CA TRP A 321 12.19 17.89 -8.87
C TRP A 321 12.71 17.08 -10.06
N PRO A 322 14.01 17.18 -10.42
CA PRO A 322 14.60 16.38 -11.50
C PRO A 322 14.84 14.92 -11.10
N THR A 323 14.47 14.55 -9.87
CA THR A 323 14.69 13.24 -9.25
C THR A 323 14.18 12.09 -10.10
N ARG A 324 15.01 11.04 -10.19
CA ARG A 324 14.63 9.73 -10.73
C ARG A 324 14.21 8.81 -9.58
N VAL A 325 12.94 8.43 -9.56
CA VAL A 325 12.40 7.39 -8.68
C VAL A 325 12.77 6.03 -9.24
N VAL A 326 13.71 5.36 -8.56
CA VAL A 326 14.19 4.03 -8.88
C VAL A 326 13.38 3.02 -8.07
N ALA A 327 12.49 2.32 -8.76
CA ALA A 327 11.55 1.38 -8.19
C ALA A 327 12.10 -0.05 -8.28
N THR A 328 12.15 -0.75 -7.15
CA THR A 328 12.76 -2.09 -7.05
C THR A 328 11.67 -3.13 -6.80
N PRO A 329 11.23 -3.88 -7.82
CA PRO A 329 10.19 -4.88 -7.69
C PRO A 329 10.52 -5.92 -6.63
N SER A 330 9.53 -6.33 -5.85
CA SER A 330 9.70 -7.40 -4.85
C SER A 330 9.40 -8.80 -5.39
N GLN A 331 8.67 -8.87 -6.51
CA GLN A 331 8.21 -10.10 -7.14
C GLN A 331 8.01 -9.92 -8.64
N ASP A 332 7.92 -11.04 -9.33
CA ASP A 332 7.35 -11.13 -10.66
C ASP A 332 6.36 -12.31 -10.73
N LYS A 333 5.61 -12.41 -11.85
CA LYS A 333 4.55 -13.41 -12.03
C LYS A 333 4.69 -14.20 -13.33
N PRO A 334 4.15 -15.43 -13.39
CA PRO A 334 4.10 -16.20 -14.64
C PRO A 334 3.38 -15.44 -15.76
N ALA A 335 3.77 -15.72 -17.02
CA ALA A 335 3.24 -15.05 -18.20
C ALA A 335 1.70 -15.06 -18.30
N LEU A 336 1.06 -16.17 -17.91
CA LEU A 336 -0.40 -16.27 -17.91
C LEU A 336 -1.05 -15.32 -16.88
N ALA A 337 -0.47 -15.18 -15.69
CA ALA A 337 -0.98 -14.26 -14.67
C ALA A 337 -0.81 -12.80 -15.12
N LYS A 338 0.33 -12.47 -15.77
CA LYS A 338 0.56 -11.17 -16.40
C LYS A 338 -0.52 -10.86 -17.44
N LEU A 339 -0.74 -11.78 -18.39
CA LEU A 339 -1.75 -11.59 -19.44
C LEU A 339 -3.17 -11.44 -18.87
N VAL A 340 -3.56 -12.26 -17.89
CA VAL A 340 -4.90 -12.23 -17.29
C VAL A 340 -5.15 -10.94 -16.51
N VAL A 341 -4.17 -10.46 -15.76
CA VAL A 341 -4.33 -9.28 -14.88
C VAL A 341 -4.06 -7.97 -15.62
N ASN A 342 -2.98 -7.92 -16.40
CA ASN A 342 -2.51 -6.70 -17.05
C ASN A 342 -2.98 -6.58 -18.50
N GLY A 343 -3.43 -7.67 -19.13
CA GLY A 343 -3.72 -7.71 -20.57
C GLY A 343 -2.47 -7.76 -21.46
N GLU A 344 -1.28 -7.71 -20.85
CA GLU A 344 0.02 -7.72 -21.52
C GLU A 344 1.05 -8.50 -20.71
N ILE A 345 2.06 -9.05 -21.38
CA ILE A 345 3.17 -9.77 -20.76
C ILE A 345 4.36 -8.81 -20.73
N GLU A 346 4.51 -8.10 -19.61
CA GLU A 346 5.64 -7.21 -19.36
C GLU A 346 6.31 -7.57 -18.04
N ASP A 347 7.64 -7.55 -18.06
CA ASP A 347 8.48 -7.79 -16.91
C ASP A 347 9.04 -6.44 -16.41
N PRO A 348 8.96 -6.15 -15.10
CA PRO A 348 8.27 -6.88 -14.04
C PRO A 348 6.75 -6.68 -14.03
N PHE A 349 5.99 -7.68 -13.53
CA PHE A 349 4.53 -7.69 -13.44
C PHE A 349 3.89 -6.40 -12.91
N ALA A 350 4.55 -5.71 -11.98
CA ALA A 350 4.03 -4.50 -11.33
C ALA A 350 4.03 -3.25 -12.23
N VAL A 351 4.79 -3.23 -13.33
CA VAL A 351 5.00 -2.01 -14.14
C VAL A 351 3.75 -1.58 -14.92
N PRO A 352 3.07 -2.46 -15.69
CA PRO A 352 1.78 -2.13 -16.29
C PRO A 352 0.75 -1.60 -15.30
N HIS A 353 0.68 -2.24 -14.13
CA HIS A 353 -0.25 -1.84 -13.10
C HIS A 353 0.08 -0.46 -12.54
N ALA A 354 1.36 -0.19 -12.23
CA ALA A 354 1.82 1.12 -11.76
C ALA A 354 1.53 2.23 -12.80
N ARG A 355 1.72 1.95 -14.09
CA ARG A 355 1.38 2.89 -15.18
C ARG A 355 -0.11 3.23 -15.19
N ALA A 356 -0.98 2.21 -15.11
CA ALA A 356 -2.42 2.40 -15.07
C ALA A 356 -2.86 3.17 -13.80
N GLU A 357 -2.26 2.87 -12.65
CA GLU A 357 -2.52 3.59 -11.40
C GLU A 357 -2.11 5.07 -11.51
N LEU A 358 -0.95 5.38 -12.09
CA LEU A 358 -0.50 6.76 -12.28
C LEU A 358 -1.41 7.53 -13.24
N ASP A 359 -1.88 6.89 -14.32
CA ASP A 359 -2.79 7.53 -15.28
C ASP A 359 -4.14 7.90 -14.64
N ALA A 360 -4.70 6.98 -13.86
CA ALA A 360 -5.90 7.23 -13.08
C ALA A 360 -5.66 8.31 -12.00
N ALA A 361 -4.50 8.32 -11.33
CA ALA A 361 -4.14 9.34 -10.36
C ALA A 361 -3.93 10.73 -11.00
N LEU A 362 -3.44 10.80 -12.24
CA LEU A 362 -3.38 12.04 -13.02
C LEU A 362 -4.78 12.58 -13.33
N THR A 363 -5.71 11.69 -13.65
CA THR A 363 -7.13 12.07 -13.82
C THR A 363 -7.68 12.66 -12.54
N TRP A 364 -7.37 12.07 -11.38
CA TRP A 364 -7.70 12.63 -10.07
C TRP A 364 -7.07 13.99 -9.80
N ALA A 365 -5.77 14.14 -10.09
CA ALA A 365 -5.05 15.37 -9.89
C ALA A 365 -5.67 16.52 -10.70
N ARG A 366 -6.07 16.26 -11.95
CA ARG A 366 -6.81 17.23 -12.78
C ARG A 366 -8.17 17.60 -12.21
N ARG A 367 -8.94 16.62 -11.71
CA ARG A 367 -10.24 16.87 -11.07
C ARG A 367 -10.13 17.72 -9.82
N LEU A 368 -9.01 17.61 -9.11
CA LEU A 368 -8.67 18.43 -7.95
C LEU A 368 -8.08 19.80 -8.31
N GLY A 369 -7.90 20.10 -9.60
CA GLY A 369 -7.28 21.35 -10.04
C GLY A 369 -5.79 21.46 -9.69
N LEU A 370 -5.09 20.33 -9.51
CA LEU A 370 -3.65 20.34 -9.31
C LEU A 370 -2.94 20.75 -10.60
N PRO A 371 -1.82 21.49 -10.53
CA PRO A 371 -1.13 22.03 -11.70
C PRO A 371 -0.29 20.99 -12.46
N VAL A 372 -0.81 19.77 -12.67
CA VAL A 372 -0.10 18.68 -13.34
C VAL A 372 0.22 18.98 -14.80
N ASP A 373 -0.58 19.82 -15.46
CA ASP A 373 -0.38 20.20 -16.86
C ASP A 373 0.24 21.61 -17.01
N ALA A 374 0.80 22.19 -15.94
CA ALA A 374 1.34 23.56 -15.95
C ALA A 374 2.48 23.77 -16.96
N ARG A 375 3.15 22.70 -17.39
CA ARG A 375 4.22 22.71 -18.40
C ARG A 375 3.79 22.01 -19.70
N GLY A 376 2.49 21.99 -19.99
CA GLY A 376 1.89 21.23 -21.08
C GLY A 376 1.20 19.95 -20.59
N ARG A 377 0.32 19.40 -21.42
CA ARG A 377 -0.43 18.18 -21.09
C ARG A 377 0.51 16.99 -20.92
N VAL A 378 0.40 16.28 -19.79
CA VAL A 378 1.26 15.12 -19.49
C VAL A 378 0.45 13.83 -19.38
N THR A 379 1.01 12.74 -19.88
CA THR A 379 0.49 11.38 -19.69
C THR A 379 1.28 10.65 -18.60
N ALA A 380 0.75 9.52 -18.12
CA ALA A 380 1.51 8.64 -17.23
C ALA A 380 2.83 8.17 -17.88
N ALA A 381 2.81 7.88 -19.19
CA ALA A 381 4.01 7.50 -19.93
C ALA A 381 5.07 8.62 -19.92
N ASP A 382 4.67 9.88 -20.12
CA ASP A 382 5.60 11.02 -20.07
C ASP A 382 6.23 11.20 -18.68
N LEU A 383 5.45 10.98 -17.61
CA LEU A 383 5.96 11.04 -16.24
C LEU A 383 6.89 9.87 -15.94
N MET A 384 6.54 8.66 -16.36
CA MET A 384 7.40 7.50 -16.18
C MET A 384 8.71 7.65 -16.93
N GLN A 385 8.69 8.15 -18.18
CA GLN A 385 9.91 8.42 -18.94
C GLN A 385 10.83 9.45 -18.25
N ARG A 386 10.24 10.44 -17.57
CA ARG A 386 11.00 11.52 -16.90
C ARG A 386 11.49 11.17 -15.50
N HIS A 387 10.68 10.46 -14.72
CA HIS A 387 10.89 10.31 -13.28
C HIS A 387 10.92 8.87 -12.81
N PHE A 388 10.60 7.88 -13.63
CA PHE A 388 10.55 6.49 -13.20
C PHE A 388 11.66 5.67 -13.84
N GLN A 389 12.29 4.81 -13.04
CA GLN A 389 13.22 3.78 -13.47
C GLN A 389 12.89 2.50 -12.70
N VAL A 390 13.04 1.35 -13.34
CA VAL A 390 12.76 0.05 -12.72
C VAL A 390 14.03 -0.77 -12.69
N GLU A 391 14.37 -1.28 -11.51
CA GLU A 391 15.46 -2.24 -11.35
C GLU A 391 14.94 -3.64 -11.63
N ARG A 392 15.09 -4.07 -12.89
CA ARG A 392 14.39 -5.23 -13.46
C ARG A 392 14.66 -6.54 -12.73
N ASP A 393 15.81 -6.69 -12.09
CA ASP A 393 16.26 -7.95 -11.48
C ASP A 393 16.21 -7.94 -9.94
N ALA A 394 15.78 -6.82 -9.33
CA ALA A 394 15.79 -6.68 -7.87
C ALA A 394 14.85 -7.69 -7.16
N TRP A 395 13.87 -8.28 -7.86
CA TRP A 395 12.93 -9.24 -7.30
C TRP A 395 13.50 -10.66 -7.14
N LEU A 396 14.64 -10.96 -7.74
CA LEU A 396 15.27 -12.27 -7.64
C LEU A 396 15.75 -12.58 -6.19
N PRO A 397 15.87 -13.87 -5.82
CA PRO A 397 15.48 -15.05 -6.59
C PRO A 397 13.96 -15.33 -6.58
N ALA A 398 13.23 -14.87 -5.55
CA ALA A 398 11.79 -15.04 -5.44
C ALA A 398 11.19 -14.06 -4.41
N TYR A 399 9.86 -13.92 -4.37
CA TYR A 399 9.18 -13.11 -3.36
C TYR A 399 9.45 -13.60 -1.95
N GLY A 400 9.89 -12.70 -1.07
CA GLY A 400 10.26 -13.03 0.32
C GLY A 400 11.58 -13.79 0.49
N VAL A 401 12.31 -14.04 -0.60
CA VAL A 401 13.61 -14.71 -0.58
C VAL A 401 14.70 -13.72 -1.02
N MET A 402 15.81 -13.69 -0.28
CA MET A 402 16.98 -12.86 -0.60
C MET A 402 18.10 -13.73 -1.20
N SER A 403 18.93 -13.13 -2.06
CA SER A 403 20.23 -13.74 -2.41
C SER A 403 21.18 -13.69 -1.20
N PRO A 404 22.26 -14.52 -1.19
CA PRO A 404 23.28 -14.46 -0.15
C PRO A 404 23.88 -13.05 0.03
N ASP A 405 24.15 -12.34 -1.06
CA ASP A 405 24.74 -11.00 -1.02
C ASP A 405 23.79 -9.97 -0.41
N VAL A 406 22.50 -10.00 -0.78
CA VAL A 406 21.48 -9.11 -0.20
C VAL A 406 21.28 -9.41 1.29
N LYS A 407 21.36 -10.69 1.69
CA LYS A 407 21.30 -11.09 3.09
C LYS A 407 22.49 -10.53 3.88
N LEU A 408 23.71 -10.67 3.38
CA LEU A 408 24.91 -10.10 4.00
C LEU A 408 24.81 -8.57 4.13
N LEU A 409 24.39 -7.90 3.06
CA LEU A 409 24.22 -6.45 3.05
C LEU A 409 23.16 -5.99 4.07
N ARG A 410 22.05 -6.72 4.18
CA ARG A 410 21.02 -6.48 5.20
C ARG A 410 21.59 -6.61 6.61
N ASP A 411 22.39 -7.64 6.86
CA ASP A 411 22.99 -7.89 8.18
C ASP A 411 23.94 -6.75 8.56
N VAL A 412 24.79 -6.31 7.62
CA VAL A 412 25.64 -5.12 7.79
C VAL A 412 24.80 -3.85 8.00
N ALA A 413 23.72 -3.66 7.23
CA ALA A 413 22.82 -2.52 7.40
C ALA A 413 22.22 -2.49 8.81
N HIS A 414 21.81 -3.64 9.34
CA HIS A 414 21.25 -3.77 10.67
C HIS A 414 22.26 -3.38 11.76
N GLU A 415 23.51 -3.86 11.68
CA GLU A 415 24.61 -3.46 12.58
C GLU A 415 24.87 -1.95 12.56
N HIS A 416 24.52 -1.29 11.45
CA HIS A 416 24.65 0.14 11.25
C HIS A 416 23.31 0.90 11.38
N SER A 417 22.40 0.40 12.22
CA SER A 417 21.12 1.05 12.58
C SER A 417 20.14 1.26 11.42
N LEU A 418 20.25 0.49 10.35
CA LEU A 418 19.29 0.45 9.25
C LEU A 418 18.61 -0.92 9.18
N THR A 419 17.44 -1.03 9.77
CA THR A 419 16.65 -2.27 9.74
C THR A 419 15.87 -2.40 8.43
N LEU A 420 16.01 -3.55 7.78
CA LEU A 420 15.43 -3.86 6.47
C LEU A 420 14.72 -5.23 6.51
N ASP A 421 13.60 -5.37 5.79
CA ASP A 421 12.91 -6.63 5.64
C ASP A 421 13.39 -7.41 4.42
N ALA A 422 13.23 -8.73 4.48
CA ALA A 422 13.70 -9.65 3.44
C ALA A 422 12.95 -9.56 2.11
N THR A 423 11.73 -9.01 2.12
CA THR A 423 10.82 -9.03 0.97
C THR A 423 10.92 -7.78 0.12
N PHE A 424 11.07 -6.61 0.75
CA PHE A 424 10.99 -5.31 0.09
C PHE A 424 12.26 -4.49 0.30
N THR A 425 12.56 -4.05 1.53
CA THR A 425 13.54 -2.97 1.73
C THR A 425 14.98 -3.45 1.63
N ALA A 426 15.29 -4.72 1.95
CA ALA A 426 16.63 -5.28 1.70
C ALA A 426 16.96 -5.35 0.20
N LYS A 427 16.00 -5.76 -0.63
CA LYS A 427 16.16 -5.80 -2.09
C LYS A 427 16.33 -4.41 -2.67
N ALA A 428 15.55 -3.45 -2.16
CA ALA A 428 15.66 -2.05 -2.56
C ALA A 428 17.04 -1.47 -2.23
N PHE A 429 17.54 -1.75 -1.02
CA PHE A 429 18.87 -1.32 -0.60
C PHE A 429 19.99 -2.04 -1.37
N GLY A 430 19.81 -3.33 -1.69
CA GLY A 430 20.69 -4.08 -2.58
C GLY A 430 20.82 -3.47 -3.96
N ALA A 431 19.72 -2.94 -4.53
CA ALA A 431 19.78 -2.25 -5.81
C ALA A 431 20.60 -0.95 -5.76
N ILE A 432 20.57 -0.23 -4.62
CA ILE A 432 21.46 0.93 -4.40
C ILE A 432 22.91 0.48 -4.38
N HIS A 433 23.23 -0.55 -3.60
CA HIS A 433 24.57 -1.11 -3.50
C HIS A 433 25.11 -1.56 -4.87
N ASN A 434 24.28 -2.22 -5.69
CA ASN A 434 24.70 -2.70 -7.01
C ASN A 434 24.98 -1.54 -7.97
N ALA A 435 24.07 -0.55 -8.03
CA ALA A 435 24.29 0.64 -8.84
C ALA A 435 25.54 1.43 -8.39
N GLY A 436 25.79 1.48 -7.08
CA GLY A 436 26.99 2.04 -6.50
C GLY A 436 28.27 1.32 -6.92
N SER A 437 28.25 -0.01 -6.82
CA SER A 437 29.36 -0.90 -7.20
C SER A 437 29.71 -0.80 -8.69
N GLU A 438 28.71 -0.50 -9.54
CA GLU A 438 28.87 -0.23 -10.97
C GLU A 438 29.29 1.22 -11.28
N GLY A 439 29.51 2.06 -10.25
CA GLY A 439 29.90 3.46 -10.39
C GLY A 439 28.78 4.42 -10.82
N LYS A 440 27.54 3.92 -10.97
CA LYS A 440 26.39 4.73 -11.46
C LYS A 440 25.96 5.82 -10.47
N LEU A 441 26.30 5.68 -9.19
CA LEU A 441 25.95 6.62 -8.12
C LEU A 441 27.09 7.59 -7.77
N ALA A 442 28.21 7.55 -8.49
CA ALA A 442 29.34 8.44 -8.25
C ALA A 442 28.91 9.91 -8.38
N GLY A 443 29.12 10.69 -7.32
CA GLY A 443 28.71 12.11 -7.29
C GLY A 443 27.22 12.35 -7.00
N ALA A 444 26.39 11.31 -6.99
CA ALA A 444 24.95 11.43 -6.84
C ALA A 444 24.49 11.55 -5.39
N ARG A 445 23.37 12.27 -5.19
CA ARG A 445 22.63 12.34 -3.93
C ARG A 445 21.49 11.34 -3.97
N VAL A 446 21.51 10.39 -3.06
CA VAL A 446 20.57 9.27 -3.03
C VAL A 446 19.70 9.38 -1.80
N LEU A 447 18.38 9.33 -1.99
CA LEU A 447 17.42 9.14 -0.91
C LEU A 447 16.87 7.72 -0.97
N PHE A 448 17.15 6.91 0.05
CA PHE A 448 16.53 5.62 0.23
C PHE A 448 15.24 5.76 1.03
N TRP A 449 14.11 5.42 0.42
CA TRP A 449 12.79 5.45 1.06
C TRP A 449 12.52 4.10 1.75
N ASN A 450 12.94 3.98 3.00
CA ASN A 450 12.81 2.75 3.77
C ASN A 450 11.36 2.56 4.23
N THR A 451 10.63 1.71 3.51
CA THR A 451 9.21 1.44 3.79
C THR A 451 8.95 0.39 4.88
N TYR A 452 9.98 -0.04 5.60
CA TYR A 452 9.84 -1.12 6.59
C TYR A 452 9.12 -0.62 7.84
N GLN A 453 8.04 -1.29 8.22
CA GLN A 453 7.38 -1.05 9.49
C GLN A 453 7.99 -1.94 10.56
N ARG A 454 8.57 -1.33 11.61
CA ARG A 454 9.34 -2.02 12.65
C ARG A 454 8.53 -2.44 13.88
N TYR A 455 7.28 -2.00 14.00
CA TYR A 455 6.48 -2.29 15.18
C TYR A 455 6.36 -3.81 15.42
N GLU A 456 6.79 -4.26 16.60
CA GLU A 456 6.79 -5.66 16.99
C GLU A 456 5.37 -6.18 17.24
N LEU A 457 4.82 -6.92 16.27
CA LEU A 457 3.46 -7.48 16.36
C LEU A 457 3.33 -8.55 17.45
N ALA A 458 4.41 -9.27 17.75
CA ALA A 458 4.39 -10.41 18.68
C ALA A 458 3.86 -10.02 20.08
N GLY A 459 4.19 -8.81 20.55
CA GLY A 459 3.74 -8.31 21.86
C GLY A 459 2.23 -8.07 21.95
N LEU A 460 1.54 -7.98 20.80
CA LEU A 460 0.09 -7.80 20.74
C LEU A 460 -0.68 -9.13 20.75
N LEU A 461 -0.03 -10.22 20.36
CA LEU A 461 -0.73 -11.48 20.08
C LEU A 461 -1.21 -12.17 21.38
N PRO A 462 -2.39 -12.81 21.35
CA PRO A 462 -2.80 -13.72 22.41
C PRO A 462 -1.75 -14.82 22.64
N ALA A 463 -1.64 -15.34 23.87
CA ALA A 463 -0.75 -16.44 24.17
C ALA A 463 -1.31 -17.79 23.66
N GLY A 464 -0.40 -18.71 23.32
CA GLY A 464 -0.72 -20.08 22.92
C GLY A 464 -0.99 -20.27 21.42
N ASN A 465 -1.03 -21.54 20.99
CA ASN A 465 -1.14 -21.93 19.57
C ASN A 465 -2.56 -22.32 19.14
N GLY A 466 -3.57 -22.10 20.00
CA GLY A 466 -4.97 -22.47 19.70
C GLY A 466 -5.54 -21.76 18.46
N TRP A 467 -5.00 -20.61 18.08
CA TRP A 467 -5.39 -19.88 16.87
C TRP A 467 -5.17 -20.69 15.57
N MET A 468 -4.22 -21.65 15.57
CA MET A 468 -3.92 -22.46 14.39
C MET A 468 -5.09 -23.37 13.99
N SER A 469 -6.03 -23.68 14.90
CA SER A 469 -7.25 -24.41 14.54
C SER A 469 -8.19 -23.61 13.63
N GLY A 470 -7.95 -22.30 13.47
CA GLY A 470 -8.64 -21.43 12.53
C GLY A 470 -8.06 -21.45 11.11
N LEU A 471 -7.02 -22.25 10.86
CA LEU A 471 -6.35 -22.37 9.56
C LEU A 471 -6.65 -23.71 8.88
N PRO A 472 -6.43 -23.82 7.55
CA PRO A 472 -6.40 -25.10 6.86
C PRO A 472 -5.39 -26.06 7.51
N ALA A 473 -5.76 -27.34 7.65
CA ALA A 473 -4.98 -28.32 8.41
C ALA A 473 -3.52 -28.43 7.95
N GLN A 474 -3.26 -28.40 6.64
CA GLN A 474 -1.90 -28.44 6.09
C GLN A 474 -1.10 -27.19 6.45
N LEU A 475 -1.72 -26.00 6.39
CA LEU A 475 -1.06 -24.76 6.77
C LEU A 475 -0.76 -24.73 8.28
N ALA A 476 -1.70 -25.18 9.11
CA ALA A 476 -1.51 -25.30 10.55
C ALA A 476 -0.35 -26.26 10.88
N GLY A 477 -0.29 -27.43 10.23
CA GLY A 477 0.81 -28.40 10.41
C GLY A 477 2.17 -27.81 10.05
N ASN A 478 2.29 -27.17 8.89
CA ASN A 478 3.56 -26.56 8.47
C ASN A 478 4.01 -25.42 9.41
N LEU A 479 3.07 -24.67 10.00
CA LEU A 479 3.39 -23.63 10.97
C LEU A 479 3.80 -24.19 12.33
N GLN A 480 3.26 -25.36 12.72
CA GLN A 480 3.69 -26.07 13.92
C GLN A 480 5.12 -26.61 13.77
N GLU A 481 5.44 -27.20 12.62
CA GLU A 481 6.81 -27.65 12.30
C GLU A 481 7.81 -26.49 12.31
N LEU A 482 7.41 -25.32 11.82
CA LEU A 482 8.27 -24.12 11.84
C LEU A 482 8.52 -23.58 13.27
N ALA A 483 7.60 -23.84 14.20
CA ALA A 483 7.69 -23.38 15.59
C ALA A 483 8.41 -24.38 16.51
N ALA A 484 8.57 -25.63 16.08
CA ALA A 484 9.32 -26.68 16.76
C ALA A 484 10.82 -26.60 16.40
#